data_AF-A0A1I6EBP6-F1
#
_entry.id   AF-A0A1I6EBP6-F1
#
_cell.length_a   1.000
_cell.length_b   1.000
_cell.length_c   1.000
_cell.angle_alpha   90.00
_cell.angle_beta   90.00
_cell.angle_gamma   90.00
#
_symmetry.space_group_name_H-M   'P 1'
#
loop_
_entity.id
_entity.type
_entity.pdbx_description
1 polymer ?
#
loop_
_entity_poly.entity_id
_entity_poly.type
_entity_poly.pdbx_seq_one_letter_code
_entity_poly.pdbx_strand_id
1 'polypeptide(L)'
;MRLIKLLALLVALLLLPGMAMAASGEQVVKQQVIVPSFDIWQHTNGTWQDTDNCGQPDYYGWKDKTYSKTFTLPEAVWKGKYELTRVEVAYPFIEEQFNASGRQENWEIFYKDFLRYIPANYSVTKTGENLAEGKVTTQWTFDLEPELLDLKDPTVRESLGMDEKDFSNMAQGWRWYLPVLITWYGVPVEPEPSVASGRYLFDGCFHDIPKEEGNKYTTYVIRAPMIGPIPVADEWPYVYKARLRVYLIGPYPAEKMMGVEISGVDLPSSGEFPKKVLFDSEVSFTKQNQAWVKKFVMPTPEDGFAYTIFVQDEGGLQADISNNTGVSCSVRNVNGIITWFTHTTSDVERMSYMLPWDFIKDKYGLSPVYQK
;
A
#
# COMPACT_ATOMS: atom_id res chain seq x y z
N MET A 1 29.70 -21.95 45.15
CA MET A 1 30.18 -22.15 43.75
C MET A 1 29.08 -22.25 42.68
N ARG A 2 27.84 -22.68 43.00
CA ARG A 2 26.76 -22.81 41.99
C ARG A 2 26.11 -21.47 41.58
N LEU A 3 26.01 -20.50 42.49
CA LEU A 3 25.39 -19.19 42.22
C LEU A 3 26.23 -18.30 41.28
N ILE A 4 27.55 -18.28 41.44
CA ILE A 4 28.47 -17.48 40.61
C ILE A 4 28.48 -18.00 39.16
N LYS A 5 28.39 -19.31 38.95
CA LYS A 5 28.29 -19.91 37.61
C LYS A 5 26.96 -19.58 36.92
N LEU A 6 25.86 -19.50 37.69
CA LEU A 6 24.55 -19.10 37.17
C LEU A 6 24.54 -17.61 36.79
N LEU A 7 25.15 -16.75 37.61
CA LEU A 7 25.28 -15.32 37.33
C LEU A 7 26.14 -15.05 36.10
N ALA A 8 27.27 -15.78 35.96
CA ALA A 8 28.12 -15.69 34.78
C ALA A 8 27.42 -16.16 33.50
N LEU A 9 26.58 -17.20 33.59
CA LEU A 9 25.76 -17.66 32.46
C LEU A 9 24.67 -16.64 32.09
N LEU A 10 24.03 -16.02 33.08
CA LEU A 10 23.00 -15.00 32.85
C LEU A 10 23.59 -13.73 32.23
N VAL A 11 24.77 -13.31 32.69
CA VAL A 11 25.51 -12.17 32.11
C VAL A 11 25.99 -12.53 30.70
N ALA A 12 26.43 -13.76 30.44
CA ALA A 12 26.78 -14.21 29.10
C ALA A 12 25.57 -14.26 28.13
N LEU A 13 24.38 -14.62 28.63
CA LEU A 13 23.13 -14.59 27.86
C LEU A 13 22.62 -13.15 27.59
N LEU A 14 22.89 -12.21 28.51
CA LEU A 14 22.56 -10.78 28.34
C LEU A 14 23.56 -10.03 27.44
N LEU A 15 24.75 -10.58 27.23
CA LEU A 15 25.80 -10.04 26.36
C LEU A 15 25.79 -10.62 24.95
N LEU A 16 24.86 -11.54 24.64
CA LEU A 16 24.61 -11.90 23.25
C LEU A 16 24.01 -10.65 22.57
N PRO A 17 24.64 -10.11 21.51
CA PRO A 17 24.08 -8.98 20.78
C PRO A 17 22.67 -9.37 20.37
N GLY A 18 21.68 -8.61 20.85
CA GLY A 18 20.28 -8.94 20.68
C GLY A 18 20.03 -9.27 19.22
N MET A 19 19.85 -10.56 18.92
CA MET A 19 19.31 -11.00 17.65
C MET A 19 17.88 -10.49 17.67
N ALA A 20 17.68 -9.27 17.15
CA ALA A 20 16.37 -8.77 16.83
C ALA A 20 15.74 -9.85 15.95
N MET A 21 14.78 -10.57 16.52
CA MET A 21 14.08 -11.64 15.84
C MET A 21 13.48 -11.02 14.59
N ALA A 22 13.96 -11.47 13.41
CA ALA A 22 13.44 -11.01 12.13
C ALA A 22 11.92 -11.09 12.17
N ALA A 23 11.25 -10.02 11.73
CA ALA A 23 9.80 -10.04 11.64
C ALA A 23 9.36 -11.21 10.75
N SER A 24 8.27 -11.89 11.10
CA SER A 24 7.74 -12.98 10.28
C SER A 24 7.47 -12.45 8.86
N GLY A 25 8.09 -13.05 7.84
CA GLY A 25 7.97 -12.62 6.45
C GLY A 25 8.96 -11.54 6.01
N GLU A 26 9.93 -11.16 6.85
CA GLU A 26 11.02 -10.27 6.46
C GLU A 26 11.89 -10.92 5.37
N GLN A 27 12.20 -10.14 4.33
CA GLN A 27 13.07 -10.56 3.24
C GLN A 27 13.99 -9.41 2.81
N VAL A 28 15.03 -9.74 2.04
CA VAL A 28 15.92 -8.74 1.42
C VAL A 28 15.13 -7.97 0.36
N VAL A 29 15.00 -6.66 0.57
CA VAL A 29 14.40 -5.72 -0.39
C VAL A 29 15.43 -5.28 -1.42
N LYS A 30 16.64 -4.92 -0.96
CA LYS A 30 17.73 -4.49 -1.82
C LYS A 30 19.07 -4.69 -1.13
N GLN A 31 20.01 -5.30 -1.85
CA GLN A 31 21.42 -5.30 -1.52
C GLN A 31 22.18 -4.40 -2.50
N GLN A 32 23.12 -3.60 -1.99
CA GLN A 32 23.91 -2.69 -2.82
C GLN A 32 25.31 -2.48 -2.24
N VAL A 33 26.31 -2.47 -3.10
CA VAL A 33 27.68 -2.04 -2.77
C VAL A 33 27.86 -0.62 -3.28
N ILE A 34 28.17 0.30 -2.37
CA ILE A 34 28.42 1.70 -2.66
C ILE A 34 29.90 1.99 -2.37
N VAL A 35 30.52 2.81 -3.23
CA VAL A 35 31.93 3.20 -3.06
C VAL A 35 32.07 4.73 -3.04
N PRO A 36 31.82 5.38 -1.90
CA PRO A 36 32.26 6.75 -1.69
C PRO A 36 33.79 6.85 -1.82
N SER A 37 34.28 8.03 -2.20
CA SER A 37 35.69 8.37 -2.07
C SER A 37 35.90 9.31 -0.89
N PHE A 38 37.11 9.28 -0.33
CA PHE A 38 37.64 10.34 0.51
C PHE A 38 38.85 10.91 -0.21
N ASP A 39 38.75 12.17 -0.59
CA ASP A 39 39.77 12.90 -1.32
C ASP A 39 40.33 14.00 -0.43
N ILE A 40 41.64 14.19 -0.52
CA ILE A 40 42.37 15.34 0.03
C ILE A 40 43.10 15.97 -1.14
N TRP A 41 42.98 17.28 -1.31
CA TRP A 41 43.70 17.98 -2.36
C TRP A 41 44.12 19.39 -1.96
N GLN A 42 45.20 19.86 -2.55
CA GLN A 42 45.75 21.20 -2.37
C GLN A 42 45.45 22.05 -3.59
N HIS A 43 45.05 23.31 -3.40
CA HIS A 43 44.88 24.29 -4.47
C HIS A 43 46.21 24.97 -4.83
N THR A 44 46.28 25.63 -5.98
CA THR A 44 47.47 26.41 -6.40
C THR A 44 47.90 27.47 -5.40
N ASN A 45 46.95 28.01 -4.62
CA ASN A 45 47.21 29.02 -3.58
C ASN A 45 47.73 28.40 -2.26
N GLY A 46 47.95 27.09 -2.21
CA GLY A 46 48.45 26.37 -1.05
C GLY A 46 47.37 25.89 -0.07
N THR A 47 46.10 26.24 -0.29
CA THR A 47 44.98 25.84 0.58
C THR A 47 44.64 24.37 0.39
N TRP A 48 44.51 23.63 1.49
CA TRP A 48 44.04 22.25 1.50
C TRP A 48 42.53 22.17 1.61
N GLN A 49 41.93 21.21 0.90
CA GLN A 49 40.54 20.82 0.99
C GLN A 49 40.43 19.30 1.07
N ASP A 50 39.34 18.84 1.65
CA ASP A 50 39.02 17.44 1.83
C ASP A 50 37.51 17.19 1.59
N THR A 51 37.13 15.93 1.57
CA THR A 51 35.76 15.51 1.26
C THR A 51 34.75 15.89 2.33
N ASP A 52 35.17 15.98 3.59
CA ASP A 52 34.25 16.28 4.69
C ASP A 52 34.06 17.78 4.96
N ASN A 53 34.90 18.63 4.35
CA ASN A 53 34.84 20.08 4.42
C ASN A 53 34.75 20.59 5.87
N CYS A 54 35.43 19.92 6.80
CA CYS A 54 35.40 20.30 8.22
C CYS A 54 36.15 21.62 8.51
N GLY A 55 36.80 22.22 7.50
CA GLY A 55 37.53 23.48 7.60
C GLY A 55 38.91 23.35 8.23
N GLN A 56 39.33 22.14 8.58
CA GLN A 56 40.68 21.80 9.04
C GLN A 56 41.35 20.92 7.98
N PRO A 57 42.55 21.28 7.49
CA PRO A 57 43.27 20.46 6.52
C PRO A 57 43.48 19.03 7.01
N ASP A 58 42.89 18.05 6.32
CA ASP A 58 43.33 16.66 6.41
C ASP A 58 44.71 16.48 5.76
N TYR A 59 45.50 15.52 6.26
CA TYR A 59 46.83 15.24 5.74
C TYR A 59 47.14 13.74 5.74
N TYR A 60 47.95 13.32 4.77
CA TYR A 60 48.47 11.95 4.70
C TYR A 60 49.16 11.58 6.02
N GLY A 61 48.79 10.45 6.61
CA GLY A 61 49.28 10.04 7.93
C GLY A 61 48.29 10.19 9.08
N TRP A 62 47.19 10.92 8.92
CA TRP A 62 46.21 11.08 9.99
C TRP A 62 45.58 9.73 10.38
N LYS A 63 45.57 9.44 11.68
CA LYS A 63 44.95 8.28 12.32
C LYS A 63 43.52 8.50 12.82
N ASP A 64 42.72 7.44 12.82
CA ASP A 64 41.36 7.42 13.38
C ASP A 64 40.41 8.50 12.79
N LYS A 65 40.60 8.84 11.52
CA LYS A 65 39.74 9.80 10.82
C LYS A 65 38.33 9.23 10.74
N THR A 66 37.34 10.06 11.08
CA THR A 66 35.92 9.71 10.94
C THR A 66 35.29 10.47 9.79
N TYR A 67 34.52 9.78 8.95
CA TYR A 67 33.68 10.38 7.91
C TYR A 67 32.28 9.79 7.98
N SER A 68 31.24 10.58 7.74
CA SER A 68 29.85 10.11 7.79
C SER A 68 29.09 10.49 6.53
N LYS A 69 28.20 9.61 6.07
CA LYS A 69 27.31 9.88 4.93
C LYS A 69 25.97 9.18 5.12
N THR A 70 24.90 9.85 4.71
CA THR A 70 23.57 9.28 4.68
C THR A 70 23.25 8.78 3.28
N PHE A 71 22.72 7.56 3.19
CA PHE A 71 22.21 6.94 1.98
C PHE A 71 20.70 6.81 2.06
N THR A 72 20.05 7.01 0.92
CA THR A 72 18.61 6.88 0.77
C THR A 72 18.31 5.77 -0.24
N LEU A 73 17.49 4.80 0.14
CA LEU A 73 16.95 3.79 -0.76
C LEU A 73 15.90 4.45 -1.67
N PRO A 74 16.02 4.38 -3.01
CA PRO A 74 15.06 5.01 -3.92
C PRO A 74 13.63 4.54 -3.65
N GLU A 75 12.68 5.47 -3.53
CA GLU A 75 11.28 5.14 -3.17
C GLU A 75 10.65 4.12 -4.12
N ALA A 76 10.98 4.16 -5.41
CA ALA A 76 10.48 3.22 -6.42
C ALA A 76 10.79 1.74 -6.13
N VAL A 77 11.83 1.48 -5.31
CA VAL A 77 12.23 0.13 -4.90
C VAL A 77 11.30 -0.41 -3.82
N TRP A 78 10.87 0.42 -2.86
CA TRP A 78 10.24 -0.07 -1.62
C TRP A 78 8.86 0.52 -1.31
N LYS A 79 8.62 1.79 -1.60
CA LYS A 79 7.40 2.49 -1.16
C LYS A 79 6.16 1.90 -1.81
N GLY A 80 5.18 1.52 -1.00
CA GLY A 80 3.95 0.84 -1.43
C GLY A 80 4.14 -0.64 -1.81
N LYS A 81 5.35 -1.18 -1.70
CA LYS A 81 5.67 -2.60 -1.95
C LYS A 81 6.15 -3.33 -0.70
N TYR A 82 6.92 -2.63 0.14
CA TYR A 82 7.53 -3.15 1.35
C TYR A 82 7.44 -2.13 2.48
N GLU A 83 7.20 -2.62 3.69
CA GLU A 83 7.50 -1.90 4.92
C GLU A 83 8.94 -2.24 5.31
N LEU A 84 9.82 -1.25 5.31
CA LEU A 84 11.23 -1.46 5.67
C LEU A 84 11.34 -1.72 7.17
N THR A 85 11.94 -2.86 7.53
CA THR A 85 12.02 -3.33 8.93
C THR A 85 13.43 -3.28 9.48
N ARG A 86 14.45 -3.35 8.61
CA ARG A 86 15.85 -3.37 9.03
C ARG A 86 16.78 -2.93 7.90
N VAL A 87 17.87 -2.29 8.26
CA VAL A 87 19.00 -2.05 7.35
C VAL A 87 20.30 -2.45 8.03
N GLU A 88 21.15 -3.15 7.28
CA GLU A 88 22.49 -3.57 7.70
C GLU A 88 23.54 -2.87 6.86
N VAL A 89 24.68 -2.59 7.48
CA VAL A 89 25.86 -2.07 6.82
C VAL A 89 27.04 -2.94 7.21
N ALA A 90 27.85 -3.32 6.22
CA ALA A 90 28.95 -4.25 6.46
C ALA A 90 30.18 -3.90 5.63
N TYR A 91 31.32 -4.09 6.28
CA TYR A 91 32.64 -4.28 5.67
C TYR A 91 33.52 -5.08 6.66
N PRO A 92 34.37 -6.02 6.22
CA PRO A 92 34.53 -6.46 4.83
C PRO A 92 33.29 -7.21 4.32
N PHE A 93 33.14 -7.25 3.00
CA PHE A 93 32.16 -8.11 2.32
C PHE A 93 32.89 -9.00 1.30
N ILE A 94 32.29 -10.14 0.99
CA ILE A 94 32.87 -11.15 0.10
C ILE A 94 32.28 -11.08 -1.31
N GLU A 95 32.92 -11.78 -2.26
CA GLU A 95 32.51 -11.85 -3.67
C GLU A 95 31.02 -12.24 -3.84
N GLU A 96 30.51 -13.18 -3.05
CA GLU A 96 29.09 -13.57 -3.11
C GLU A 96 28.14 -12.40 -2.81
N GLN A 97 28.46 -11.62 -1.77
CA GLN A 97 27.67 -10.45 -1.39
C GLN A 97 27.80 -9.33 -2.44
N PHE A 98 28.98 -9.18 -3.03
CA PHE A 98 29.18 -8.26 -4.14
C PHE A 98 28.35 -8.64 -5.36
N ASN A 99 28.38 -9.90 -5.78
CA ASN A 99 27.63 -10.37 -6.95
C ASN A 99 26.11 -10.20 -6.74
N ALA A 100 25.62 -10.45 -5.52
CA ALA A 100 24.21 -10.23 -5.16
C ALA A 100 23.80 -8.74 -5.09
N SER A 101 24.75 -7.80 -5.11
CA SER A 101 24.45 -6.35 -5.10
C SER A 101 23.91 -5.82 -6.44
N GLY A 102 24.14 -6.56 -7.53
CA GLY A 102 23.71 -6.19 -8.89
C GLY A 102 24.59 -5.15 -9.59
N ARG A 103 25.83 -4.96 -9.13
CA ARG A 103 26.85 -4.20 -9.88
C ARG A 103 27.18 -4.90 -11.20
N GLN A 104 27.61 -4.12 -12.20
CA GLN A 104 27.78 -4.59 -13.57
C GLN A 104 29.19 -5.10 -13.85
N GLU A 105 30.18 -4.51 -13.20
CA GLU A 105 31.55 -5.01 -13.22
C GLU A 105 31.69 -6.29 -12.40
N ASN A 106 32.67 -7.13 -12.75
CA ASN A 106 32.96 -8.34 -12.00
C ASN A 106 33.81 -8.04 -10.76
N TRP A 107 33.90 -9.04 -9.86
CA TRP A 107 34.62 -8.92 -8.60
C TRP A 107 36.11 -8.59 -8.77
N GLU A 108 36.79 -9.19 -9.74
CA GLU A 108 38.23 -8.95 -9.96
C GLU A 108 38.52 -7.50 -10.36
N ILE A 109 37.71 -6.93 -11.26
CA ILE A 109 37.78 -5.53 -11.67
C ILE A 109 37.47 -4.64 -10.46
N PHE A 110 36.39 -4.93 -9.74
CA PHE A 110 36.02 -4.15 -8.55
C PHE A 110 37.11 -4.17 -7.47
N TYR A 111 37.72 -5.34 -7.24
CA TYR A 111 38.80 -5.49 -6.29
C TYR A 111 40.01 -4.63 -6.68
N LYS A 112 40.43 -4.74 -7.95
CA LYS A 112 41.58 -4.01 -8.49
C LYS A 112 41.37 -2.50 -8.46
N ASP A 113 40.18 -2.04 -8.83
CA ASP A 113 39.89 -0.62 -9.04
C ASP A 113 39.51 0.08 -7.73
N PHE A 114 38.90 -0.62 -6.77
CA PHE A 114 38.41 -0.02 -5.53
C PHE A 114 39.02 -0.62 -4.26
N LEU A 115 38.96 -1.95 -4.09
CA LEU A 115 39.36 -2.57 -2.83
C LEU A 115 40.87 -2.47 -2.54
N ARG A 116 41.69 -2.28 -3.57
CA ARG A 116 43.13 -2.03 -3.47
C ARG A 116 43.50 -0.64 -2.95
N TYR A 117 42.56 0.31 -2.86
CA TYR A 117 42.84 1.67 -2.38
C TYR A 117 42.01 2.00 -1.14
N ILE A 118 41.80 1.00 -0.29
CA ILE A 118 41.14 1.15 0.99
C ILE A 118 42.17 1.63 2.01
N PRO A 119 41.84 2.61 2.85
CA PRO A 119 42.76 3.12 3.85
C PRO A 119 43.08 2.08 4.94
N ALA A 120 44.18 2.25 5.65
CA ALA A 120 44.52 1.38 6.78
C ALA A 120 43.50 1.53 7.94
N ASN A 121 43.40 0.49 8.79
CA ASN A 121 42.48 0.45 9.94
C ASN A 121 41.01 0.78 9.60
N TYR A 122 40.60 0.46 8.37
CA TYR A 122 39.29 0.79 7.85
C TYR A 122 38.17 -0.04 8.50
N SER A 123 37.15 0.66 8.99
CA SER A 123 35.89 0.08 9.46
C SER A 123 34.72 0.96 9.08
N VAL A 124 33.53 0.37 8.99
CA VAL A 124 32.27 1.08 8.77
C VAL A 124 31.22 0.60 9.76
N THR A 125 30.47 1.54 10.32
CA THR A 125 29.37 1.26 11.25
C THR A 125 28.12 2.05 10.87
N LYS A 126 26.96 1.55 11.29
CA LYS A 126 25.69 2.27 11.20
C LYS A 126 25.55 3.15 12.44
N THR A 127 25.40 4.46 12.25
CA THR A 127 25.24 5.44 13.35
C THR A 127 23.84 6.02 13.43
N GLY A 128 22.98 5.78 12.43
CA GLY A 128 21.57 6.14 12.46
C GLY A 128 20.78 5.53 11.31
N GLU A 129 19.46 5.47 11.47
CA GLU A 129 18.53 5.04 10.43
C GLU A 129 17.17 5.72 10.60
N ASN A 130 16.45 5.86 9.48
CA ASN A 130 15.05 6.23 9.43
C ASN A 130 14.38 5.36 8.36
N LEU A 131 13.87 4.21 8.78
CA LEU A 131 13.29 3.20 7.88
C LEU A 131 12.03 3.70 7.17
N ALA A 132 11.25 4.58 7.82
CA ALA A 132 10.06 5.19 7.22
C ALA A 132 10.40 6.13 6.04
N GLU A 133 11.64 6.62 5.97
CA GLU A 133 12.16 7.42 4.86
C GLU A 133 13.15 6.66 3.97
N GLY A 134 13.40 5.36 4.27
CA GLY A 134 14.41 4.57 3.60
C GLY A 134 15.82 5.14 3.72
N LYS A 135 16.20 5.66 4.90
CA LYS A 135 17.51 6.30 5.14
C LYS A 135 18.38 5.52 6.13
N VAL A 136 19.68 5.49 5.85
CA VAL A 136 20.72 4.95 6.75
C VAL A 136 21.93 5.87 6.75
N THR A 137 22.48 6.15 7.91
CA THR A 137 23.72 6.91 8.08
C THR A 137 24.85 5.96 8.45
N THR A 138 25.89 5.96 7.62
CA THR A 138 27.12 5.21 7.86
C THR A 138 28.21 6.15 8.37
N GLN A 139 29.05 5.63 9.24
CA GLN A 139 30.29 6.28 9.67
C GLN A 139 31.47 5.35 9.38
N TRP A 140 32.47 5.87 8.70
CA TRP A 140 33.75 5.22 8.48
C TRP A 140 34.76 5.71 9.51
N THR A 141 35.62 4.81 9.96
CA THR A 141 36.82 5.12 10.73
C THR A 141 38.02 4.51 10.01
N PHE A 142 39.07 5.29 9.77
CA PHE A 142 40.23 4.86 8.99
C PHE A 142 41.46 5.75 9.18
N ASP A 143 42.60 5.27 8.73
CA ASP A 143 43.87 5.99 8.69
C ASP A 143 44.22 6.39 7.25
N LEU A 144 44.67 7.62 7.03
CA LEU A 144 45.07 8.15 5.73
C LEU A 144 46.47 7.67 5.27
N GLU A 145 46.69 6.35 5.26
CA GLU A 145 47.92 5.65 4.85
C GLU A 145 47.62 4.21 4.38
N PRO A 146 48.53 3.53 3.66
CA PRO A 146 49.37 4.01 2.57
C PRO A 146 48.75 3.73 1.18
N GLU A 147 47.71 2.89 1.09
CA GLU A 147 47.11 2.49 -0.19
C GLU A 147 46.15 3.58 -0.68
N LEU A 148 46.55 4.28 -1.74
CA LEU A 148 45.83 5.43 -2.29
C LEU A 148 46.04 5.57 -3.80
N LEU A 149 45.17 6.36 -4.42
CA LEU A 149 45.37 6.88 -5.77
C LEU A 149 46.01 8.26 -5.70
N ASP A 150 47.18 8.42 -6.33
CA ASP A 150 47.85 9.71 -6.47
C ASP A 150 47.19 10.52 -7.58
N LEU A 151 46.44 11.56 -7.19
CA LEU A 151 45.73 12.43 -8.14
C LEU A 151 46.70 13.36 -8.89
N LYS A 152 48.00 13.39 -8.55
CA LYS A 152 49.02 14.04 -9.38
C LYS A 152 49.27 13.30 -10.69
N ASP A 153 49.06 11.99 -10.72
CA ASP A 153 49.28 11.18 -11.92
C ASP A 153 48.16 11.48 -12.95
N PRO A 154 48.48 12.05 -14.13
CA PRO A 154 47.48 12.32 -15.17
C PRO A 154 46.77 11.05 -15.65
N THR A 155 47.45 9.89 -15.63
CA THR A 155 46.86 8.60 -16.03
C THR A 155 45.77 8.16 -15.06
N VAL A 156 46.00 8.38 -13.75
CA VAL A 156 44.99 8.14 -12.71
C VAL A 156 43.80 9.05 -12.92
N ARG A 157 44.02 10.36 -13.13
CA ARG A 157 42.93 11.32 -13.39
C ARG A 157 42.11 10.99 -14.62
N GLU A 158 42.77 10.64 -15.73
CA GLU A 158 42.10 10.21 -16.96
C GLU A 158 41.23 8.97 -16.71
N SER A 159 41.74 7.97 -15.99
CA SER A 159 40.99 6.75 -15.66
C SER A 159 39.76 7.01 -14.77
N LEU A 160 39.79 8.09 -13.98
CA LEU A 160 38.69 8.54 -13.14
C LEU A 160 37.70 9.45 -13.88
N GLY A 161 37.94 9.74 -15.17
CA GLY A 161 37.13 10.65 -15.97
C GLY A 161 37.20 12.11 -15.49
N MET A 162 38.32 12.50 -14.86
CA MET A 162 38.55 13.86 -14.40
C MET A 162 39.20 14.67 -15.53
N ASP A 163 38.58 15.78 -15.93
CA ASP A 163 39.16 16.68 -16.94
C ASP A 163 40.25 17.57 -16.30
N GLU A 164 41.20 18.05 -17.11
CA GLU A 164 42.22 19.02 -16.65
C GLU A 164 41.62 20.30 -16.06
N LYS A 165 40.37 20.65 -16.45
CA LYS A 165 39.67 21.82 -15.90
C LYS A 165 39.17 21.60 -14.47
N ASP A 166 39.01 20.35 -14.05
CA ASP A 166 38.52 19.97 -12.73
C ASP A 166 39.66 19.95 -11.69
N PHE A 167 40.91 20.12 -12.14
CA PHE A 167 42.10 20.07 -11.31
C PHE A 167 43.11 21.16 -11.66
N SER A 168 43.68 21.83 -10.66
CA SER A 168 44.77 22.75 -10.93
C SER A 168 46.10 22.00 -11.14
N ASN A 169 46.93 22.46 -12.08
CA ASN A 169 48.22 21.84 -12.47
C ASN A 169 49.25 21.68 -11.32
N MET A 170 48.97 22.23 -10.13
CA MET A 170 49.81 22.11 -8.94
C MET A 170 49.12 21.45 -7.74
N ALA A 171 47.97 20.83 -7.94
CA ALA A 171 47.24 20.22 -6.86
C ALA A 171 47.87 18.89 -6.43
N GLN A 172 48.46 18.87 -5.24
CA GLN A 172 48.71 17.61 -4.56
C GLN A 172 47.36 16.99 -4.22
N GLY A 173 47.17 15.69 -4.43
CA GLY A 173 45.93 15.09 -3.98
C GLY A 173 45.98 13.57 -3.92
N TRP A 174 45.19 13.04 -3.00
CA TRP A 174 45.09 11.62 -2.72
C TRP A 174 43.64 11.23 -2.64
N ARG A 175 43.32 10.05 -3.17
CA ARG A 175 41.99 9.44 -3.08
C ARG A 175 42.08 8.07 -2.43
N TRP A 176 41.18 7.87 -1.48
CA TRP A 176 40.86 6.58 -0.87
C TRP A 176 39.43 6.19 -1.22
N TYR A 177 39.16 4.89 -1.33
CA TYR A 177 37.80 4.38 -1.48
C TYR A 177 37.27 3.84 -0.16
N LEU A 178 35.99 4.12 0.11
CA LEU A 178 35.31 3.75 1.34
C LEU A 178 34.14 2.76 1.07
N PRO A 179 34.39 1.59 0.46
CA PRO A 179 33.35 0.68 0.02
C PRO A 179 32.51 0.13 1.18
N VAL A 180 31.19 0.15 1.03
CA VAL A 180 30.25 -0.37 2.02
C VAL A 180 29.18 -1.23 1.35
N LEU A 181 28.88 -2.38 1.95
CA LEU A 181 27.69 -3.16 1.62
C LEU A 181 26.52 -2.65 2.46
N ILE A 182 25.41 -2.31 1.82
CA ILE A 182 24.16 -1.94 2.49
C ILE A 182 23.08 -2.93 2.07
N THR A 183 22.46 -3.59 3.05
CA THR A 183 21.36 -4.54 2.82
C THR A 183 20.11 -4.06 3.53
N TRP A 184 19.07 -3.82 2.74
CA TRP A 184 17.75 -3.40 3.20
C TRP A 184 16.83 -4.60 3.27
N TYR A 185 16.10 -4.70 4.38
CA TYR A 185 15.12 -5.72 4.63
C TYR A 185 13.75 -5.09 4.86
N GLY A 186 12.72 -5.84 4.52
CA GLY A 186 11.35 -5.43 4.69
C GLY A 186 10.37 -6.57 4.56
N VAL A 187 9.14 -6.32 4.99
CA VAL A 187 8.01 -7.22 4.82
C VAL A 187 7.16 -6.68 3.66
N PRO A 188 6.68 -7.52 2.72
CA PRO A 188 5.76 -7.05 1.69
C PRO A 188 4.55 -6.37 2.32
N VAL A 189 4.19 -5.20 1.81
CA VAL A 189 2.91 -4.59 2.14
C VAL A 189 1.88 -5.39 1.37
N GLU A 190 0.87 -5.94 2.05
CA GLU A 190 -0.30 -6.47 1.33
C GLU A 190 -0.78 -5.37 0.40
N PRO A 191 -0.89 -5.62 -0.92
CA PRO A 191 -1.32 -4.58 -1.83
C PRO A 191 -2.63 -4.04 -1.29
N GLU A 192 -2.66 -2.73 -1.01
CA GLU A 192 -3.95 -2.08 -0.77
C GLU A 192 -4.84 -2.51 -1.93
N PRO A 193 -6.01 -3.11 -1.65
CA PRO A 193 -6.83 -3.70 -2.68
C PRO A 193 -7.07 -2.64 -3.74
N SER A 194 -6.43 -2.82 -4.89
CA SER A 194 -6.42 -1.79 -5.92
C SER A 194 -7.88 -1.56 -6.30
N VAL A 195 -8.38 -0.35 -6.13
CA VAL A 195 -9.74 -0.02 -6.59
C VAL A 195 -9.67 -0.05 -8.12
N ALA A 196 -10.00 -1.21 -8.72
CA ALA A 196 -10.08 -1.31 -10.16
C ALA A 196 -11.23 -0.42 -10.65
N SER A 197 -10.90 0.50 -11.57
CA SER A 197 -11.84 1.32 -12.35
C SER A 197 -12.57 0.49 -13.42
N GLY A 198 -13.02 -0.71 -13.06
CA GLY A 198 -13.91 -1.49 -13.91
C GLY A 198 -15.32 -0.91 -13.87
N ARG A 199 -16.00 -0.92 -15.03
CA ARG A 199 -17.43 -0.62 -15.11
C ARG A 199 -18.20 -1.77 -14.44
N TYR A 200 -18.47 -1.64 -13.15
CA TYR A 200 -19.37 -2.54 -12.45
C TYR A 200 -20.72 -1.83 -12.32
N LEU A 201 -21.75 -2.43 -12.92
CA LEU A 201 -23.12 -2.03 -12.71
C LEU A 201 -23.54 -2.53 -11.31
N PHE A 202 -24.14 -1.67 -10.49
CA PHE A 202 -24.89 -2.13 -9.34
C PHE A 202 -26.32 -2.39 -9.81
N ASP A 203 -26.66 -3.65 -10.08
CA ASP A 203 -28.02 -4.01 -10.47
C ASP A 203 -28.69 -4.84 -9.38
N GLY A 204 -29.99 -4.61 -9.18
CA GLY A 204 -30.83 -5.32 -8.22
C GLY A 204 -30.86 -4.70 -6.81
N CYS A 205 -31.99 -4.09 -6.45
CA CYS A 205 -32.43 -3.96 -5.06
C CYS A 205 -33.48 -5.04 -4.84
N PHE A 206 -33.08 -6.20 -4.32
CA PHE A 206 -34.05 -7.26 -4.04
C PHE A 206 -34.62 -7.05 -2.66
N HIS A 207 -35.95 -7.04 -2.59
CA HIS A 207 -36.71 -7.07 -1.36
C HIS A 207 -37.29 -8.47 -1.19
N ASP A 208 -37.11 -9.08 -0.01
CA ASP A 208 -38.02 -10.16 0.39
C ASP A 208 -39.43 -9.56 0.50
N ILE A 209 -40.46 -10.34 0.13
CA ILE A 209 -41.86 -9.94 0.29
C ILE A 209 -42.03 -9.52 1.75
N PRO A 210 -42.47 -8.28 2.04
CA PRO A 210 -42.65 -7.84 3.41
C PRO A 210 -43.53 -8.83 4.18
N LYS A 211 -43.02 -9.33 5.31
CA LYS A 211 -43.73 -10.26 6.19
C LYS A 211 -44.39 -9.47 7.30
N GLU A 212 -45.68 -9.69 7.47
CA GLU A 212 -46.44 -9.14 8.59
C GLU A 212 -46.03 -9.85 9.89
N GLU A 213 -45.64 -9.08 10.89
CA GLU A 213 -45.20 -9.53 12.21
C GLU A 213 -45.95 -8.71 13.28
N GLY A 214 -47.26 -8.95 13.39
CA GLY A 214 -48.14 -8.18 14.28
C GLY A 214 -48.40 -6.77 13.74
N ASN A 215 -47.99 -5.73 14.47
CA ASN A 215 -48.17 -4.33 14.06
C ASN A 215 -47.01 -3.75 13.25
N LYS A 216 -46.19 -4.63 12.66
CA LYS A 216 -45.00 -4.27 11.90
C LYS A 216 -44.88 -5.16 10.68
N TYR A 217 -44.21 -4.64 9.67
CA TYR A 217 -43.72 -5.40 8.55
C TYR A 217 -42.20 -5.46 8.56
N THR A 218 -41.69 -6.62 8.21
CA THR A 218 -40.27 -6.90 8.08
C THR A 218 -39.96 -7.15 6.62
N THR A 219 -38.90 -6.54 6.09
CA THR A 219 -38.33 -6.88 4.78
C THR A 219 -36.81 -6.85 4.83
N TYR A 220 -36.15 -7.51 3.90
CA TYR A 220 -34.71 -7.47 3.73
C TYR A 220 -34.39 -6.67 2.48
N VAL A 221 -33.43 -5.76 2.55
CA VAL A 221 -32.81 -5.16 1.36
C VAL A 221 -31.53 -5.92 1.08
N ILE A 222 -31.38 -6.38 -0.15
CA ILE A 222 -30.20 -7.08 -0.65
C ILE A 222 -29.56 -6.23 -1.75
N ARG A 223 -28.25 -5.97 -1.62
CA ARG A 223 -27.41 -5.37 -2.66
C ARG A 223 -26.16 -6.22 -2.87
N ALA A 224 -25.74 -6.38 -4.12
CA ALA A 224 -24.48 -6.99 -4.50
C ALA A 224 -23.96 -6.29 -5.77
N PRO A 225 -22.64 -6.29 -6.03
CA PRO A 225 -22.11 -5.86 -7.31
C PRO A 225 -22.59 -6.82 -8.42
N MET A 226 -23.05 -6.29 -9.56
CA MET A 226 -23.40 -7.14 -10.70
C MET A 226 -22.11 -7.67 -11.32
N ILE A 227 -21.84 -8.94 -11.11
CA ILE A 227 -20.91 -9.68 -11.94
C ILE A 227 -21.72 -10.02 -13.18
N GLY A 228 -21.46 -9.36 -14.32
CA GLY A 228 -22.08 -9.80 -15.58
C GLY A 228 -21.79 -11.28 -15.86
N PRO A 229 -22.30 -11.88 -16.95
CA PRO A 229 -22.00 -13.26 -17.34
C PRO A 229 -20.51 -13.53 -17.64
N ILE A 230 -19.63 -12.56 -17.36
CA ILE A 230 -18.19 -12.72 -17.42
C ILE A 230 -17.79 -13.61 -16.23
N PRO A 231 -17.19 -14.78 -16.47
CA PRO A 231 -16.78 -15.69 -15.42
C PRO A 231 -15.62 -15.07 -14.65
N VAL A 232 -15.91 -14.30 -13.61
CA VAL A 232 -14.93 -13.83 -12.62
C VAL A 232 -14.93 -14.81 -11.45
N ALA A 233 -14.79 -16.10 -11.76
CA ALA A 233 -14.84 -17.16 -10.74
C ALA A 233 -13.54 -17.27 -9.94
N ASP A 234 -12.40 -16.87 -10.52
CA ASP A 234 -11.10 -17.14 -9.90
C ASP A 234 -10.32 -15.88 -9.45
N GLU A 235 -10.69 -14.69 -9.94
CA GLU A 235 -10.00 -13.45 -9.58
C GLU A 235 -11.02 -12.37 -9.13
N TRP A 236 -11.39 -12.38 -7.85
CA TRP A 236 -11.91 -11.21 -7.12
C TRP A 236 -10.74 -10.50 -6.40
N PRO A 237 -9.81 -9.79 -7.07
CA PRO A 237 -8.72 -9.09 -6.37
C PRO A 237 -9.13 -7.70 -5.85
N TYR A 238 -10.42 -7.31 -5.95
CA TYR A 238 -10.85 -5.93 -5.74
C TYR A 238 -11.85 -5.77 -4.60
N VAL A 239 -11.69 -4.68 -3.82
CA VAL A 239 -12.67 -4.21 -2.84
C VAL A 239 -13.55 -3.16 -3.52
N TYR A 240 -14.85 -3.44 -3.64
CA TYR A 240 -15.81 -2.49 -4.19
C TYR A 240 -16.45 -1.69 -3.07
N LYS A 241 -16.45 -0.37 -3.19
CA LYS A 241 -17.10 0.52 -2.23
C LYS A 241 -18.26 1.25 -2.88
N ALA A 242 -19.42 1.21 -2.24
CA ALA A 242 -20.58 2.01 -2.63
C ALA A 242 -21.20 2.65 -1.39
N ARG A 243 -21.62 3.91 -1.50
CA ARG A 243 -22.43 4.54 -0.45
C ARG A 243 -23.88 4.18 -0.70
N LEU A 244 -24.47 3.40 0.19
CA LEU A 244 -25.88 3.02 0.11
C LEU A 244 -26.70 3.91 1.03
N ARG A 245 -27.75 4.51 0.47
CA ARG A 245 -28.79 5.23 1.20
C ARG A 245 -30.12 4.51 1.06
N VAL A 246 -30.78 4.25 2.18
CA VAL A 246 -32.10 3.62 2.21
C VAL A 246 -33.09 4.59 2.84
N TYR A 247 -34.20 4.83 2.16
CA TYR A 247 -35.27 5.72 2.58
C TYR A 247 -36.55 4.92 2.80
N LEU A 248 -37.28 5.24 3.86
CA LEU A 248 -38.69 4.91 4.00
C LEU A 248 -39.51 6.09 3.45
N ILE A 249 -40.35 5.81 2.48
CA ILE A 249 -41.30 6.75 1.91
C ILE A 249 -42.69 6.38 2.45
N GLY A 250 -43.41 7.34 3.02
CA GLY A 250 -44.76 7.16 3.56
C GLY A 250 -44.92 7.51 5.05
N PRO A 251 -46.15 7.41 5.57
CA PRO A 251 -47.33 6.87 4.89
C PRO A 251 -47.85 7.81 3.80
N TYR A 252 -48.41 7.24 2.72
CA TYR A 252 -49.12 7.97 1.67
C TYR A 252 -50.31 7.14 1.16
N PRO A 253 -51.35 7.76 0.57
CA PRO A 253 -52.47 7.01 -0.01
C PRO A 253 -52.00 6.07 -1.13
N ALA A 254 -52.35 4.80 -1.05
CA ALA A 254 -51.79 3.74 -1.90
C ALA A 254 -51.99 4.00 -3.41
N GLU A 255 -53.11 4.62 -3.77
CA GLU A 255 -53.46 4.99 -5.14
C GLU A 255 -52.51 6.02 -5.76
N LYS A 256 -51.83 6.84 -4.97
CA LYS A 256 -50.93 7.90 -5.48
C LYS A 256 -49.61 7.39 -6.04
N MET A 257 -49.20 6.19 -5.66
CA MET A 257 -47.92 5.60 -6.08
C MET A 257 -48.09 4.41 -7.03
N MET A 258 -49.33 3.97 -7.29
CA MET A 258 -49.57 2.92 -8.27
C MET A 258 -49.19 3.40 -9.68
N GLY A 259 -48.28 2.68 -10.33
CA GLY A 259 -47.83 3.01 -11.69
C GLY A 259 -46.86 4.19 -11.77
N VAL A 260 -46.41 4.73 -10.62
CA VAL A 260 -45.32 5.71 -10.60
C VAL A 260 -44.02 4.99 -10.94
N GLU A 261 -43.43 5.38 -12.07
CA GLU A 261 -42.07 4.99 -12.43
C GLU A 261 -41.11 6.04 -11.87
N ILE A 262 -40.33 5.66 -10.86
CA ILE A 262 -39.23 6.50 -10.39
C ILE A 262 -38.04 6.12 -11.26
N SER A 263 -37.74 6.96 -12.26
CA SER A 263 -36.54 6.85 -13.09
C SER A 263 -35.57 7.95 -12.69
N GLY A 264 -34.32 7.61 -12.38
CA GLY A 264 -33.31 8.62 -12.07
C GLY A 264 -32.72 8.54 -10.67
N VAL A 265 -31.93 9.58 -10.37
CA VAL A 265 -31.32 9.87 -9.06
C VAL A 265 -32.28 10.61 -8.12
N ASP A 266 -33.42 11.07 -8.64
CA ASP A 266 -34.31 11.98 -7.93
C ASP A 266 -35.39 11.24 -7.14
N LEU A 267 -35.30 11.35 -5.82
CA LEU A 267 -36.37 10.96 -4.91
C LEU A 267 -37.64 11.77 -5.20
N PRO A 268 -38.85 11.20 -5.02
CA PRO A 268 -40.10 11.96 -5.10
C PRO A 268 -40.03 13.22 -4.23
N SER A 269 -40.61 14.34 -4.64
CA SER A 269 -40.48 15.60 -3.88
C SER A 269 -40.93 15.43 -2.43
N SER A 270 -40.19 15.99 -1.46
CA SER A 270 -40.50 15.83 -0.02
C SER A 270 -41.83 16.46 0.39
N GLY A 271 -42.38 17.37 -0.43
CA GLY A 271 -43.69 17.97 -0.19
C GLY A 271 -44.86 17.04 -0.48
N GLU A 272 -44.66 16.03 -1.33
CA GLU A 272 -45.72 15.10 -1.75
C GLU A 272 -45.68 13.77 -0.99
N PHE A 273 -44.47 13.33 -0.61
CA PHE A 273 -44.27 12.06 0.09
C PHE A 273 -43.33 12.25 1.30
N PRO A 274 -43.78 11.95 2.53
CA PRO A 274 -42.91 11.94 3.70
C PRO A 274 -41.75 10.96 3.50
N LYS A 275 -40.53 11.39 3.82
CA LYS A 275 -39.30 10.59 3.63
C LYS A 275 -38.50 10.53 4.92
N LYS A 276 -38.01 9.34 5.27
CA LYS A 276 -37.12 9.11 6.42
C LYS A 276 -35.91 8.28 5.98
N VAL A 277 -34.70 8.74 6.27
CA VAL A 277 -33.49 7.95 6.05
C VAL A 277 -33.46 6.80 7.07
N LEU A 278 -33.40 5.56 6.58
CA LEU A 278 -33.23 4.35 7.38
C LEU A 278 -31.76 3.89 7.42
N PHE A 279 -30.98 4.22 6.40
CA PHE A 279 -29.56 3.88 6.30
C PHE A 279 -28.84 4.88 5.39
N ASP A 280 -27.61 5.25 5.75
CA ASP A 280 -26.70 6.02 4.91
C ASP A 280 -25.26 5.68 5.32
N SER A 281 -24.59 4.83 4.56
CA SER A 281 -23.21 4.43 4.87
C SER A 281 -22.48 3.89 3.65
N GLU A 282 -21.15 3.97 3.70
CA GLU A 282 -20.28 3.26 2.76
C GLU A 282 -20.27 1.76 3.09
N VAL A 283 -20.42 0.94 2.05
CA VAL A 283 -20.43 -0.51 2.13
C VAL A 283 -19.33 -1.04 1.22
N SER A 284 -18.54 -1.97 1.76
CA SER A 284 -17.48 -2.66 1.02
C SER A 284 -17.90 -4.08 0.66
N PHE A 285 -17.77 -4.43 -0.62
CA PHE A 285 -17.98 -5.77 -1.15
C PHE A 285 -16.62 -6.40 -1.47
N THR A 286 -16.40 -7.61 -0.94
CA THR A 286 -15.14 -8.37 -1.06
C THR A 286 -15.44 -9.84 -1.29
N LYS A 287 -14.43 -10.67 -1.62
CA LYS A 287 -14.65 -12.12 -1.84
C LYS A 287 -15.32 -12.81 -0.63
N GLN A 288 -15.03 -12.32 0.57
CA GLN A 288 -15.60 -12.78 1.84
C GLN A 288 -16.92 -12.07 2.21
N ASN A 289 -17.25 -10.96 1.54
CA ASN A 289 -18.46 -10.18 1.76
C ASN A 289 -19.10 -9.80 0.42
N GLN A 290 -19.67 -10.80 -0.26
CA GLN A 290 -20.10 -10.66 -1.66
C GLN A 290 -21.43 -9.89 -1.80
N ALA A 291 -22.22 -9.81 -0.73
CA ALA A 291 -23.48 -9.09 -0.71
C ALA A 291 -23.67 -8.34 0.61
N TRP A 292 -24.40 -7.23 0.54
CA TRP A 292 -24.92 -6.49 1.68
C TRP A 292 -26.39 -6.81 1.85
N VAL A 293 -26.74 -7.36 3.01
CA VAL A 293 -28.11 -7.73 3.36
C VAL A 293 -28.46 -7.05 4.66
N LYS A 294 -29.57 -6.32 4.69
CA LYS A 294 -30.05 -5.65 5.90
C LYS A 294 -31.55 -5.80 6.09
N LYS A 295 -31.94 -6.23 7.30
CA LYS A 295 -33.33 -6.28 7.75
C LYS A 295 -33.81 -4.87 8.07
N PHE A 296 -34.96 -4.50 7.52
CA PHE A 296 -35.67 -3.28 7.86
C PHE A 296 -37.06 -3.62 8.41
N VAL A 297 -37.48 -2.83 9.39
CA VAL A 297 -38.78 -2.97 10.05
C VAL A 297 -39.55 -1.67 9.84
N MET A 298 -40.75 -1.79 9.32
CA MET A 298 -41.66 -0.68 9.06
C MET A 298 -42.98 -0.89 9.81
N PRO A 299 -43.71 0.18 10.15
CA PRO A 299 -45.03 0.04 10.76
C PRO A 299 -46.02 -0.59 9.76
N THR A 300 -47.03 -1.28 10.29
CA THR A 300 -48.21 -1.67 9.51
C THR A 300 -48.90 -0.42 8.97
N PRO A 301 -49.12 -0.31 7.64
CA PRO A 301 -49.88 0.82 7.11
C PRO A 301 -51.32 0.78 7.60
N GLU A 302 -51.89 1.95 7.83
CA GLU A 302 -53.33 2.10 8.01
C GLU A 302 -54.06 1.76 6.71
N ASP A 303 -55.33 1.36 6.81
CA ASP A 303 -56.15 1.04 5.64
C ASP A 303 -56.15 2.18 4.62
N GLY A 304 -55.80 1.87 3.36
CA GLY A 304 -55.70 2.85 2.27
C GLY A 304 -54.36 3.59 2.20
N PHE A 305 -53.45 3.40 3.15
CA PHE A 305 -52.11 3.95 3.11
C PHE A 305 -51.06 2.89 2.76
N ALA A 306 -49.88 3.35 2.35
CA ALA A 306 -48.76 2.49 2.03
C ALA A 306 -47.43 3.10 2.46
N TYR A 307 -46.44 2.22 2.58
CA TYR A 307 -45.03 2.54 2.71
C TYR A 307 -44.26 1.96 1.54
N THR A 308 -43.11 2.57 1.24
CA THR A 308 -42.15 2.06 0.27
C THR A 308 -40.74 2.25 0.79
N ILE A 309 -39.87 1.26 0.56
CA ILE A 309 -38.44 1.40 0.81
C ILE A 309 -37.77 1.78 -0.51
N PHE A 310 -37.09 2.92 -0.54
CA PHE A 310 -36.29 3.32 -1.70
C PHE A 310 -34.81 3.17 -1.37
N VAL A 311 -34.03 2.59 -2.28
CA VAL A 311 -32.60 2.39 -2.10
C VAL A 311 -31.87 3.15 -3.19
N GLN A 312 -30.97 4.04 -2.78
CA GLN A 312 -30.09 4.80 -3.64
C GLN A 312 -28.65 4.35 -3.39
N ASP A 313 -27.90 4.14 -4.45
CA ASP A 313 -26.46 3.97 -4.41
C ASP A 313 -25.76 5.17 -5.04
N GLU A 314 -24.70 5.61 -4.39
CA GLU A 314 -23.73 6.52 -5.00
C GLU A 314 -22.45 5.71 -5.23
N GLY A 315 -22.13 5.47 -6.50
CA GLY A 315 -20.89 4.82 -6.91
C GLY A 315 -19.69 5.70 -6.55
N GLY A 316 -18.69 5.11 -5.89
CA GLY A 316 -17.45 5.79 -5.55
C GLY A 316 -16.52 5.97 -6.76
N LEU A 317 -15.97 7.18 -6.87
CA LEU A 317 -14.84 7.67 -7.70
C LEU A 317 -15.03 7.78 -9.24
N GLN A 318 -14.95 9.04 -9.69
CA GLN A 318 -14.97 9.55 -11.06
C GLN A 318 -14.02 8.81 -12.03
N ALA A 319 -14.58 8.32 -13.14
CA ALA A 319 -13.96 8.46 -14.46
C ALA A 319 -15.07 8.42 -15.51
N ASP A 320 -15.44 9.62 -15.98
CA ASP A 320 -15.99 9.97 -17.29
C ASP A 320 -17.05 9.09 -17.98
N ILE A 321 -17.97 9.79 -18.65
CA ILE A 321 -19.01 9.30 -19.59
C ILE A 321 -20.38 9.02 -18.94
N SER A 322 -21.17 10.10 -18.84
CA SER A 322 -22.60 10.14 -19.18
C SER A 322 -23.43 8.90 -18.85
N ASN A 323 -23.80 8.72 -17.58
CA ASN A 323 -24.99 8.04 -17.05
C ASN A 323 -24.88 8.16 -15.53
N ASN A 324 -25.57 9.06 -14.82
CA ASN A 324 -27.01 8.96 -14.63
C ASN A 324 -27.53 7.51 -14.66
N THR A 325 -26.86 6.59 -13.95
CA THR A 325 -27.47 5.30 -13.60
C THR A 325 -28.50 5.56 -12.51
N GLY A 326 -29.55 6.26 -12.91
CA GLY A 326 -30.79 6.31 -12.19
C GLY A 326 -31.40 4.92 -12.18
N VAL A 327 -31.82 4.49 -11.00
CA VAL A 327 -32.56 3.25 -10.88
C VAL A 327 -33.93 3.48 -11.51
N SER A 328 -34.36 2.65 -12.47
CA SER A 328 -35.78 2.63 -12.89
C SER A 328 -36.51 1.62 -12.01
N CYS A 329 -37.52 2.13 -11.33
CA CYS A 329 -38.23 1.47 -10.24
C CYS A 329 -39.73 1.46 -10.55
N SER A 330 -40.36 0.29 -10.65
CA SER A 330 -41.81 0.16 -10.88
C SER A 330 -42.55 -0.31 -9.63
N VAL A 331 -43.47 0.50 -9.13
CA VAL A 331 -44.13 0.32 -7.84
C VAL A 331 -45.39 -0.58 -8.02
N ARG A 332 -45.34 -1.85 -7.56
CA ARG A 332 -46.45 -2.83 -7.63
C ARG A 332 -47.02 -3.22 -6.25
N ASN A 333 -48.35 -3.34 -6.17
CA ASN A 333 -49.08 -3.62 -4.92
C ASN A 333 -49.05 -5.12 -4.57
N VAL A 334 -48.63 -5.45 -3.35
CA VAL A 334 -48.75 -6.77 -2.74
C VAL A 334 -49.48 -6.60 -1.39
N ASN A 335 -50.75 -6.99 -1.33
CA ASN A 335 -51.55 -7.01 -0.11
C ASN A 335 -51.60 -5.67 0.67
N GLY A 336 -51.66 -4.53 -0.02
CA GLY A 336 -51.72 -3.21 0.62
C GLY A 336 -50.37 -2.59 0.95
N ILE A 337 -49.26 -3.32 0.74
CA ILE A 337 -47.91 -2.78 0.74
C ILE A 337 -47.37 -2.80 -0.68
N ILE A 338 -46.84 -1.68 -1.12
CA ILE A 338 -46.32 -1.57 -2.48
C ILE A 338 -44.81 -1.81 -2.43
N THR A 339 -44.31 -2.90 -3.04
CA THR A 339 -42.85 -3.05 -3.24
C THR A 339 -42.48 -4.18 -4.21
N TRP A 340 -41.96 -3.82 -5.39
CA TRP A 340 -40.94 -4.56 -6.17
C TRP A 340 -40.07 -3.51 -6.87
N PHE A 341 -38.75 -3.72 -6.96
CA PHE A 341 -37.84 -2.83 -7.69
C PHE A 341 -36.90 -3.65 -8.56
N THR A 342 -37.01 -3.52 -9.87
CA THR A 342 -36.09 -4.17 -10.81
C THR A 342 -35.86 -3.26 -12.00
N HIS A 343 -34.61 -3.09 -12.43
CA HIS A 343 -34.34 -2.73 -13.82
C HIS A 343 -34.94 -3.80 -14.74
N THR A 344 -35.33 -3.37 -15.93
CA THR A 344 -36.07 -4.13 -16.92
C THR A 344 -35.25 -5.27 -17.54
N THR A 345 -35.34 -6.47 -16.97
CA THR A 345 -35.03 -7.76 -17.63
C THR A 345 -36.09 -8.79 -17.27
N SER A 346 -36.22 -9.90 -18.00
CA SER A 346 -37.32 -10.85 -17.81
C SER A 346 -37.26 -11.59 -16.44
N ASP A 347 -38.40 -12.03 -15.87
CA ASP A 347 -38.48 -12.69 -14.55
C ASP A 347 -37.58 -13.94 -14.40
N VAL A 348 -37.18 -14.56 -15.51
CA VAL A 348 -36.34 -15.77 -15.56
C VAL A 348 -34.84 -15.43 -15.54
N GLU A 349 -34.42 -14.32 -16.16
CA GLU A 349 -33.03 -13.82 -16.14
C GLU A 349 -32.72 -13.10 -14.81
N ARG A 350 -33.75 -12.49 -14.20
CA ARG A 350 -33.68 -11.67 -12.99
C ARG A 350 -33.15 -12.36 -11.73
N MET A 351 -33.41 -13.65 -11.53
CA MET A 351 -33.22 -14.26 -10.20
C MET A 351 -32.07 -15.25 -10.09
N SER A 352 -31.54 -15.77 -11.21
CA SER A 352 -30.62 -16.91 -11.15
C SER A 352 -29.14 -16.55 -11.31
N TYR A 353 -28.82 -15.39 -11.91
CA TYR A 353 -27.44 -15.09 -12.34
C TYR A 353 -26.82 -13.81 -11.74
N MET A 354 -27.59 -13.00 -11.01
CA MET A 354 -27.15 -11.64 -10.64
C MET A 354 -26.74 -11.48 -9.17
N LEU A 355 -27.21 -12.36 -8.28
CA LEU A 355 -26.86 -12.33 -6.86
C LEU A 355 -26.09 -13.58 -6.47
N PRO A 356 -25.13 -13.47 -5.52
CA PRO A 356 -24.42 -14.61 -4.96
C PRO A 356 -25.34 -15.35 -3.97
N TRP A 357 -26.38 -16.02 -4.47
CA TRP A 357 -27.42 -16.65 -3.65
C TRP A 357 -26.88 -17.72 -2.71
N ASP A 358 -25.84 -18.45 -3.10
CA ASP A 358 -25.17 -19.41 -2.21
C ASP A 358 -24.61 -18.70 -0.97
N PHE A 359 -23.85 -17.61 -1.17
CA PHE A 359 -23.36 -16.77 -0.08
C PHE A 359 -24.50 -16.18 0.76
N ILE A 360 -25.55 -15.67 0.11
CA ILE A 360 -26.69 -15.04 0.81
C ILE A 360 -27.44 -16.08 1.66
N LYS A 361 -27.65 -17.28 1.12
CA LYS A 361 -28.33 -18.39 1.80
C LYS A 361 -27.49 -18.90 2.96
N ASP A 362 -26.21 -19.13 2.75
CA ASP A 362 -25.32 -19.64 3.79
C ASP A 362 -25.13 -18.63 4.93
N LYS A 363 -25.00 -17.33 4.61
CA LYS A 363 -24.73 -16.29 5.61
C LYS A 363 -25.99 -15.75 6.30
N TYR A 364 -27.11 -15.63 5.57
CA TYR A 364 -28.32 -14.95 6.06
C TYR A 364 -29.56 -15.86 6.12
N GLY A 365 -29.48 -17.11 5.66
CA GLY A 365 -30.61 -18.03 5.63
C GLY A 365 -31.74 -17.61 4.68
N LEU A 366 -31.46 -16.71 3.74
CA LEU A 366 -32.43 -16.23 2.75
C LEU A 366 -32.33 -17.06 1.47
N SER A 367 -33.44 -17.20 0.75
CA SER A 367 -33.47 -17.90 -0.53
C SER A 367 -34.34 -17.13 -1.52
N PRO A 368 -34.07 -17.22 -2.83
CA PRO A 368 -34.90 -16.56 -3.83
C PRO A 368 -36.35 -17.05 -3.70
N VAL A 369 -37.30 -16.13 -3.65
CA VAL A 369 -38.73 -16.45 -3.63
C VAL A 369 -39.21 -16.57 -5.07
N TYR A 370 -39.33 -17.80 -5.56
CA TYR A 370 -39.94 -18.07 -6.86
C TYR A 370 -41.46 -17.87 -6.76
N GLN A 371 -41.97 -16.74 -7.24
CA GLN A 371 -43.40 -16.63 -7.52
C GLN A 371 -43.71 -17.53 -8.72
N LYS A 372 -44.68 -18.43 -8.56
CA LYS A 372 -45.19 -19.30 -9.62
C LYS A 372 -46.21 -18.60 -10.49
#